data_AF-A0AAU8GBL1-F1
#
_entry.id   AF-A0AAU8GBL1-F1
#
_cell.length_a   1.000
_cell.length_b   1.000
_cell.length_c   1.000
_cell.angle_alpha   90.00
_cell.angle_beta   90.00
_cell.angle_gamma   90.00
#
_symmetry.space_group_name_H-M   'P 1'
#
loop_
_entity.id
_entity.type
_entity.pdbx_description
1 polymer ?
#
loop_
_entity_poly.entity_id
_entity_poly.type
_entity_poly.pdbx_seq_one_letter_code
_entity_poly.pdbx_strand_id
1 'polypeptide(L)'
;MVNLVIARSCTNTCPYCFEVSEREKGKQNLISAENAVKVAEWARRANLAALSFLGGEPFLHPELGKMVRLFRKASPNTNLRVLTGGVFNKDLLETLSPHDVGLVFNVNEPRDYQNPKHFNKVIRNIELAISRGFNVVLGFNVWRLDFDTGFMPGLAARLARTKFCWTVANPIKDHRSNVVSREEYARLADRCFEMLRIASGYGLEAMLDCPVPPCFFKDSQLGWIAQYHPKTVANLGVCNPIMDITPELEVIRCFALSGMPRIKLVDFNNEREIREWFVKNVDDRLLQGGCFDECASCVHFSAGRCYGGCLAWHSQVGDAGAKPLALQLIENMAQALENENPELAIEYYSKATNWIKTDIAKYSAAVAASELGHWRRVLAFATEADQMTANREMKEELRKLLADLPSEVFDQSVSGDPRMLSYVNCPQPSTVGTTPAPPAC
;
A
#
# COMPACT_ATOMS: atom_id res chain seq x y z
N MET A 1 -7.36 -5.78 2.11
CA MET A 1 -8.40 -4.76 2.37
C MET A 1 -9.21 -4.64 1.10
N VAL A 2 -10.53 -4.46 1.22
CA VAL A 2 -11.48 -4.28 0.12
C VAL A 2 -12.35 -3.09 0.45
N ASN A 3 -12.63 -2.23 -0.53
CA ASN A 3 -13.59 -1.14 -0.38
C ASN A 3 -14.77 -1.36 -1.32
N LEU A 4 -15.97 -0.98 -0.89
CA LEU A 4 -17.19 -1.02 -1.68
C LEU A 4 -17.72 0.40 -1.85
N VAL A 5 -17.68 0.90 -3.08
CA VAL A 5 -18.31 2.17 -3.46
C VAL A 5 -19.82 1.97 -3.46
N ILE A 6 -20.50 2.56 -2.49
CA ILE A 6 -21.96 2.49 -2.40
C ILE A 6 -22.65 3.72 -2.97
N ALA A 7 -22.01 4.89 -2.94
CA ALA A 7 -22.55 6.14 -3.46
C ALA A 7 -21.44 7.01 -4.08
N ARG A 8 -21.58 7.44 -5.33
CA ARG A 8 -20.58 8.30 -6.01
C ARG A 8 -20.74 9.79 -5.69
N SER A 9 -21.96 10.23 -5.38
CA SER A 9 -22.22 11.61 -4.96
C SER A 9 -21.46 11.94 -3.67
N CYS A 10 -20.98 13.18 -3.56
CA CYS A 10 -20.28 13.68 -2.38
C CYS A 10 -20.79 15.08 -2.03
N THR A 11 -20.89 15.38 -0.73
CA THR A 11 -21.20 16.71 -0.19
C THR A 11 -19.97 17.59 -0.04
N ASN A 12 -18.79 17.08 -0.38
CA ASN A 12 -17.51 17.76 -0.24
C ASN A 12 -16.74 17.79 -1.57
N THR A 13 -15.85 18.77 -1.70
CA THR A 13 -15.06 18.99 -2.92
C THR A 13 -13.58 19.10 -2.56
N CYS A 14 -12.97 17.98 -2.20
CA CYS A 14 -11.56 17.96 -1.80
C CYS A 14 -10.64 18.22 -3.01
N PRO A 15 -9.64 19.11 -2.91
CA PRO A 15 -8.69 19.39 -4.00
C PRO A 15 -7.86 18.18 -4.46
N TYR A 16 -7.74 17.17 -3.60
CA TYR A 16 -6.99 15.94 -3.79
C TYR A 16 -7.91 14.70 -3.97
N CYS A 17 -9.20 14.91 -4.30
CA CYS A 17 -10.18 13.82 -4.36
C CYS A 17 -9.74 12.70 -5.31
N PHE A 18 -9.47 11.53 -4.74
CA PHE A 18 -9.01 10.35 -5.48
C PHE A 18 -10.11 9.70 -6.33
N GLU A 19 -11.39 9.94 -6.04
CA GLU A 19 -12.52 9.36 -6.78
C GLU A 19 -12.99 10.24 -7.95
N VAL A 20 -12.39 11.42 -8.17
CA VAL A 20 -12.93 12.39 -9.15
C VAL A 20 -13.13 11.79 -10.55
N SER A 21 -12.15 11.00 -11.02
CA SER A 21 -12.21 10.29 -12.31
C SER A 21 -13.37 9.29 -12.38
N GLU A 22 -13.66 8.58 -11.29
CA GLU A 22 -14.74 7.59 -11.23
C GLU A 22 -16.12 8.23 -11.13
N ARG A 23 -16.22 9.42 -10.53
CA ARG A 23 -17.47 10.18 -10.50
C ARG A 23 -17.83 10.74 -11.88
N GLU A 24 -16.82 11.19 -12.64
CA GLU A 24 -17.00 11.71 -14.00
C GLU A 24 -17.35 10.61 -15.00
N LYS A 25 -16.82 9.40 -14.81
CA LYS A 25 -17.05 8.24 -15.70
C LYS A 25 -18.21 7.34 -15.27
N GLY A 26 -18.72 7.49 -14.06
CA GLY A 26 -19.67 6.57 -13.43
C GLY A 26 -21.03 6.51 -14.12
N LYS A 27 -21.55 5.30 -14.33
CA LYS A 27 -22.89 5.08 -14.91
C LYS A 27 -23.99 5.12 -13.86
N GLN A 28 -23.73 4.61 -12.64
CA GLN A 28 -24.71 4.55 -11.55
C GLN A 28 -24.28 5.36 -10.32
N ASN A 29 -25.15 6.20 -9.77
CA ASN A 29 -24.79 6.94 -8.56
C ASN A 29 -24.73 6.03 -7.32
N LEU A 30 -25.66 5.09 -7.19
CA LEU A 30 -25.82 4.21 -6.02
C LEU A 30 -25.69 2.75 -6.43
N ILE A 31 -25.17 1.91 -5.53
CA ILE A 31 -25.24 0.46 -5.69
C ILE A 31 -26.68 -0.04 -5.56
N SER A 32 -27.07 -1.01 -6.39
CA SER A 32 -28.38 -1.66 -6.25
C SER A 32 -28.40 -2.63 -5.06
N ALA A 33 -29.59 -2.88 -4.51
CA ALA A 33 -29.75 -3.86 -3.44
C ALA A 33 -29.28 -5.28 -3.87
N GLU A 34 -29.57 -5.68 -5.11
CA GLU A 34 -29.10 -6.96 -5.67
C GLU A 34 -27.57 -7.04 -5.73
N ASN A 35 -26.91 -5.97 -6.17
CA ASN A 35 -25.45 -5.94 -6.22
C ASN A 35 -24.85 -5.94 -4.82
N ALA A 36 -25.43 -5.22 -3.87
CA ALA A 36 -25.00 -5.27 -2.46
C ALA A 36 -25.10 -6.70 -1.89
N VAL A 37 -26.16 -7.45 -2.21
CA VAL A 37 -26.30 -8.87 -1.83
C VAL A 37 -25.20 -9.73 -2.46
N LYS A 38 -24.93 -9.57 -3.77
CA LYS A 38 -23.86 -10.30 -4.46
C LYS A 38 -22.49 -10.05 -3.81
N VAL A 39 -22.19 -8.80 -3.46
CA VAL A 39 -20.93 -8.46 -2.77
C VAL A 39 -20.89 -9.06 -1.36
N ALA A 40 -22.00 -9.04 -0.61
CA ALA A 40 -22.06 -9.64 0.73
C ALA A 40 -21.84 -11.17 0.67
N GLU A 41 -22.43 -11.85 -0.30
CA GLU A 41 -22.21 -13.28 -0.52
C GLU A 41 -20.77 -13.58 -0.93
N TRP A 42 -20.20 -12.78 -1.82
CA TRP A 42 -18.79 -12.90 -2.21
C TRP A 42 -17.87 -12.68 -1.01
N ALA A 43 -18.10 -11.63 -0.21
CA ALA A 43 -17.31 -11.32 0.98
C ALA A 43 -17.34 -12.46 2.01
N ARG A 44 -18.49 -13.13 2.15
CA ARG A 44 -18.64 -14.33 2.98
C ARG A 44 -17.81 -15.50 2.44
N ARG A 45 -17.94 -15.81 1.14
CA ARG A 45 -17.18 -16.91 0.50
C ARG A 45 -15.66 -16.67 0.54
N ALA A 46 -15.25 -15.43 0.30
CA ALA A 46 -13.87 -14.98 0.33
C ALA A 46 -13.29 -14.88 1.76
N ASN A 47 -14.14 -15.02 2.79
CA ASN A 47 -13.77 -14.89 4.21
C ASN A 47 -12.97 -13.59 4.49
N LEU A 48 -13.51 -12.44 4.06
CA LEU A 48 -12.79 -11.17 4.17
C LEU A 48 -12.50 -10.80 5.62
N ALA A 49 -11.25 -10.44 5.90
CA ALA A 49 -10.85 -9.90 7.20
C ALA A 49 -11.43 -8.50 7.45
N ALA A 50 -11.53 -7.66 6.42
CA ALA A 50 -12.05 -6.30 6.53
C ALA A 50 -12.69 -5.81 5.23
N LEU A 51 -13.76 -5.03 5.36
CA LEU A 51 -14.43 -4.35 4.25
C LEU A 51 -14.82 -2.93 4.66
N SER A 52 -14.59 -1.98 3.76
CA SER A 52 -14.97 -0.59 3.97
C SER A 52 -16.10 -0.19 3.03
N PHE A 53 -17.17 0.41 3.55
CA PHE A 53 -18.12 1.18 2.75
C PHE A 53 -17.50 2.54 2.44
N LEU A 54 -17.42 2.84 1.15
CA LEU A 54 -16.76 4.02 0.59
C LEU A 54 -17.64 4.60 -0.53
N GLY A 55 -17.16 5.67 -1.14
CA GLY A 55 -17.71 6.39 -2.26
C GLY A 55 -17.42 7.86 -2.08
N GLY A 56 -18.21 8.72 -2.71
CA GLY A 56 -18.11 10.15 -2.52
C GLY A 56 -18.44 10.50 -1.07
N GLU A 57 -19.66 10.17 -0.64
CA GLU A 57 -20.07 10.21 0.76
C GLU A 57 -21.05 9.05 1.03
N PRO A 58 -20.61 7.96 1.71
CA PRO A 58 -21.44 6.80 2.02
C PRO A 58 -22.75 7.14 2.74
N PHE A 59 -22.75 8.16 3.59
CA PHE A 59 -23.95 8.59 4.31
C PHE A 59 -25.03 9.19 3.39
N LEU A 60 -24.75 9.46 2.12
CA LEU A 60 -25.78 9.83 1.15
C LEU A 60 -26.57 8.63 0.62
N HIS A 61 -26.13 7.40 0.90
CA HIS A 61 -26.90 6.22 0.53
C HIS A 61 -28.09 6.02 1.47
N PRO A 62 -29.34 6.04 0.99
CA PRO A 62 -30.52 5.95 1.86
C PRO A 62 -30.59 4.65 2.66
N GLU A 63 -30.01 3.59 2.10
CA GLU A 63 -30.03 2.24 2.68
C GLU A 63 -28.72 1.85 3.41
N LEU A 64 -27.84 2.81 3.74
CA LEU A 64 -26.54 2.53 4.39
C LEU A 64 -26.70 1.60 5.62
N GLY A 65 -27.63 1.91 6.51
CA GLY A 65 -27.89 1.08 7.70
C GLY A 65 -28.36 -0.34 7.36
N LYS A 66 -29.16 -0.52 6.30
CA LYS A 66 -29.60 -1.86 5.87
C LYS A 66 -28.42 -2.65 5.27
N MET A 67 -27.54 -1.99 4.52
CA MET A 67 -26.34 -2.61 3.97
C MET A 67 -25.36 -3.05 5.05
N VAL A 68 -25.11 -2.21 6.07
CA VAL A 68 -24.24 -2.60 7.20
C VAL A 68 -24.79 -3.85 7.90
N ARG A 69 -26.10 -3.92 8.15
CA ARG A 69 -26.74 -5.11 8.74
C ARG A 69 -26.65 -6.35 7.83
N LEU A 70 -26.82 -6.18 6.52
CA LEU A 70 -26.67 -7.25 5.55
C LEU A 70 -25.26 -7.86 5.63
N PHE A 71 -24.23 -7.03 5.57
CA PHE A 71 -22.83 -7.49 5.62
C PHE A 71 -22.47 -8.08 6.98
N ARG A 72 -22.92 -7.48 8.09
CA ARG A 72 -22.67 -8.02 9.43
C ARG A 72 -23.32 -9.40 9.61
N LYS A 73 -24.53 -9.61 9.08
CA LYS A 73 -25.20 -10.91 9.11
C LYS A 73 -24.51 -11.94 8.21
N ALA A 74 -24.10 -11.54 7.00
CA ALA A 74 -23.44 -12.44 6.06
C ALA A 74 -22.03 -12.84 6.51
N SER A 75 -21.29 -11.91 7.13
CA SER A 75 -19.90 -12.09 7.56
C SER A 75 -19.66 -11.53 8.98
N PRO A 76 -20.07 -12.28 10.04
CA PRO A 76 -20.01 -11.80 11.43
C PRO A 76 -18.62 -11.40 11.92
N ASN A 77 -17.56 -11.98 11.35
CA ASN A 77 -16.17 -11.75 11.76
C ASN A 77 -15.44 -10.69 10.91
N THR A 78 -16.05 -10.17 9.85
CA THR A 78 -15.43 -9.15 9.03
C THR A 78 -15.41 -7.82 9.79
N ASN A 79 -14.27 -7.15 9.79
CA ASN A 79 -14.16 -5.79 10.30
C ASN A 79 -14.78 -4.81 9.29
N LEU A 80 -15.97 -4.27 9.62
CA LEU A 80 -16.68 -3.33 8.76
C LEU A 80 -16.35 -1.89 9.15
N ARG A 81 -16.12 -1.05 8.15
CA ARG A 81 -15.87 0.39 8.36
C ARG A 81 -16.67 1.24 7.38
N VAL A 82 -17.03 2.47 7.76
CA VAL A 82 -17.51 3.49 6.82
C VAL A 82 -16.44 4.58 6.71
N LEU A 83 -15.99 4.88 5.50
CA LEU A 83 -15.03 5.95 5.20
C LEU A 83 -15.81 7.18 4.75
N THR A 84 -15.76 8.25 5.53
CA THR A 84 -16.62 9.43 5.34
C THR A 84 -15.81 10.72 5.38
N GLY A 85 -16.27 11.74 4.63
CA GLY A 85 -15.75 13.10 4.74
C GLY A 85 -16.38 13.87 5.91
N GLY A 86 -17.38 13.27 6.58
CA GLY A 86 -18.02 13.81 7.77
C GLY A 86 -19.13 14.84 7.52
N VAL A 87 -19.44 15.14 6.26
CA VAL A 87 -20.42 16.19 5.89
C VAL A 87 -21.78 15.54 5.57
N PHE A 88 -22.48 15.08 6.60
CA PHE A 88 -23.78 14.40 6.48
C PHE A 88 -24.77 14.81 7.59
N ASN A 89 -26.05 14.48 7.46
CA ASN A 89 -27.01 14.70 8.55
C ASN A 89 -26.71 13.74 9.72
N LYS A 90 -26.44 14.29 10.91
CA LYS A 90 -26.07 13.55 12.12
C LYS A 90 -27.07 12.46 12.53
N ASP A 91 -28.35 12.64 12.18
CA ASP A 91 -29.42 11.68 12.51
C ASP A 91 -29.21 10.34 11.78
N LEU A 92 -28.47 10.33 10.67
CA LEU A 92 -28.15 9.11 9.93
C LEU A 92 -27.26 8.14 10.73
N LEU A 93 -26.52 8.63 11.74
CA LEU A 93 -25.80 7.76 12.66
C LEU A 93 -26.74 6.86 13.48
N GLU A 94 -28.01 7.23 13.65
CA GLU A 94 -29.02 6.41 14.36
C GLU A 94 -29.42 5.17 13.56
N THR A 95 -29.11 5.15 12.26
CA THR A 95 -29.35 3.99 11.40
C THR A 95 -28.28 2.91 11.53
N LEU A 96 -27.18 3.22 12.25
CA LEU A 96 -25.99 2.40 12.43
C LEU A 96 -25.81 1.99 13.90
N SER A 97 -25.28 0.79 14.12
CA SER A 97 -24.87 0.31 15.44
C SER A 97 -23.35 0.45 15.60
N PRO A 98 -22.85 1.00 16.73
CA PRO A 98 -21.42 1.08 17.00
C PRO A 98 -20.74 -0.29 17.16
N HIS A 99 -21.51 -1.35 17.43
CA HIS A 99 -21.01 -2.72 17.49
C HIS A 99 -20.85 -3.36 16.10
N ASP A 100 -21.58 -2.86 15.11
CA ASP A 100 -21.59 -3.44 13.77
C ASP A 100 -20.54 -2.84 12.86
N VAL A 101 -20.11 -1.59 13.09
CA VAL A 101 -19.25 -0.85 12.16
C VAL A 101 -18.40 0.23 12.83
N GLY A 102 -17.14 0.36 12.41
CA GLY A 102 -16.28 1.48 12.76
C GLY A 102 -16.40 2.64 11.78
N LEU A 103 -16.01 3.85 12.18
CA LEU A 103 -16.06 5.04 11.33
C LEU A 103 -14.66 5.61 11.12
N VAL A 104 -14.30 5.87 9.87
CA VAL A 104 -13.06 6.55 9.50
C VAL A 104 -13.42 7.90 8.89
N PHE A 105 -13.05 8.99 9.58
CA PHE A 105 -13.31 10.34 9.12
C PHE A 105 -12.07 10.91 8.46
N ASN A 106 -12.11 11.16 7.17
CA ASN A 106 -11.10 11.97 6.50
C ASN A 106 -11.37 13.44 6.78
N VAL A 107 -10.51 14.06 7.58
CA VAL A 107 -10.67 15.43 8.05
C VAL A 107 -9.61 16.31 7.39
N ASN A 108 -10.05 17.45 6.87
CA ASN A 108 -9.16 18.45 6.29
C ASN A 108 -8.91 19.61 7.26
N GLU A 109 -7.87 20.39 6.99
CA GLU A 109 -7.72 21.67 7.64
C GLU A 109 -8.94 22.57 7.31
N PRO A 110 -9.36 23.47 8.22
CA PRO A 110 -10.52 24.33 8.01
C PRO A 110 -10.50 25.10 6.68
N ARG A 111 -9.31 25.54 6.25
CA ARG A 111 -9.12 26.30 5.00
C ARG A 111 -9.33 25.48 3.72
N ASP A 112 -9.29 24.17 3.80
CA ASP A 112 -9.44 23.29 2.63
C ASP A 112 -10.92 22.95 2.36
N TYR A 113 -11.85 23.41 3.22
CA TYR A 113 -13.28 23.31 2.96
C TYR A 113 -13.77 24.54 2.19
N GLN A 114 -14.38 24.31 1.03
CA GLN A 114 -15.03 25.39 0.25
C GLN A 114 -16.11 26.12 1.05
N ASN A 115 -16.87 25.39 1.86
CA ASN A 115 -17.83 25.96 2.81
C ASN A 115 -17.25 25.85 4.24
N PRO A 116 -16.87 26.96 4.90
CA PRO A 116 -16.30 26.93 6.25
C PRO A 116 -17.21 26.27 7.30
N LYS A 117 -18.53 26.25 7.08
CA LYS A 117 -19.47 25.56 7.98
C LYS A 117 -19.29 24.03 7.96
N HIS A 118 -18.71 23.47 6.89
CA HIS A 118 -18.48 22.03 6.78
C HIS A 118 -17.49 21.54 7.84
N PHE A 119 -16.42 22.28 8.12
CA PHE A 119 -15.48 21.89 9.18
C PHE A 119 -16.18 21.70 10.53
N ASN A 120 -16.96 22.70 10.96
CA ASN A 120 -17.72 22.61 12.21
C ASN A 120 -18.72 21.43 12.22
N LYS A 121 -19.32 21.14 11.06
CA LYS A 121 -20.22 19.99 10.91
C LYS A 121 -19.49 18.65 11.03
N VAL A 122 -18.32 18.52 10.41
CA VAL A 122 -17.46 17.34 10.51
C VAL A 122 -17.07 17.09 11.97
N ILE A 123 -16.57 18.12 12.66
CA ILE A 123 -16.19 18.01 14.08
C ILE A 123 -17.36 17.57 14.95
N ARG A 124 -18.55 18.18 14.79
CA ARG A 124 -19.76 17.79 15.54
C ARG A 124 -20.18 16.35 15.27
N ASN A 125 -20.07 15.89 14.02
CA ASN A 125 -20.42 14.52 13.64
C ASN A 125 -19.42 13.52 14.24
N ILE A 126 -18.13 13.87 14.30
CA ILE A 126 -17.09 13.06 14.96
C ILE A 126 -17.37 12.97 16.47
N GLU A 127 -17.60 14.10 17.13
CA GLU A 127 -17.87 14.16 18.58
C GLU A 127 -19.13 13.35 18.93
N LEU A 128 -20.19 13.44 18.12
CA LEU A 128 -21.40 12.64 18.29
C LEU A 128 -21.17 11.15 18.04
N ALA A 129 -20.36 10.78 17.04
CA ALA A 129 -20.01 9.39 16.81
C ALA A 129 -19.23 8.80 17.99
N ILE A 130 -18.26 9.55 18.53
CA ILE A 130 -17.49 9.15 19.72
C ILE A 130 -18.43 8.99 20.93
N SER A 131 -19.31 9.96 21.19
CA SER A 131 -20.22 9.89 22.34
C SER A 131 -21.25 8.76 22.24
N ARG A 132 -21.59 8.32 21.03
CA ARG A 132 -22.41 7.14 20.75
C ARG A 132 -21.64 5.81 20.80
N GLY A 133 -20.35 5.84 21.12
CA GLY A 133 -19.54 4.64 21.31
C GLY A 133 -18.98 4.02 20.02
N PHE A 134 -19.03 4.72 18.88
CA PHE A 134 -18.40 4.23 17.66
C PHE A 134 -16.88 4.17 17.82
N ASN A 135 -16.27 3.13 17.27
CA ASN A 135 -14.83 3.13 17.03
C ASN A 135 -14.49 4.13 15.91
N VAL A 136 -13.96 5.29 16.30
CA VAL A 136 -13.63 6.39 15.39
C VAL A 136 -12.13 6.48 15.15
N VAL A 137 -11.74 6.48 13.87
CA VAL A 137 -10.39 6.76 13.38
C VAL A 137 -10.40 8.05 12.58
N LEU A 138 -9.42 8.92 12.80
CA LEU A 138 -9.21 10.13 12.00
C LEU A 138 -8.21 9.84 10.89
N GLY A 139 -8.52 10.26 9.67
CA GLY A 139 -7.67 10.19 8.49
C GLY A 139 -7.26 11.58 8.03
N PHE A 140 -6.00 11.74 7.64
CA PHE A 140 -5.45 12.99 7.13
C PHE A 140 -4.71 12.79 5.80
N ASN A 141 -5.09 13.57 4.79
CA ASN A 141 -4.46 13.52 3.48
C ASN A 141 -3.58 14.74 3.29
N VAL A 142 -2.27 14.52 3.28
CA VAL A 142 -1.27 15.57 3.05
C VAL A 142 -1.16 15.79 1.54
N TRP A 143 -1.71 16.91 1.05
CA TRP A 143 -1.79 17.18 -0.38
C TRP A 143 -1.10 18.47 -0.83
N ARG A 144 -0.63 19.30 0.10
CA ARG A 144 0.08 20.57 -0.17
C ARG A 144 1.24 20.79 0.79
N LEU A 145 2.26 21.51 0.32
CA LEU A 145 3.49 21.73 1.07
C LEU A 145 3.34 22.59 2.32
N ASP A 146 2.28 23.38 2.46
CA ASP A 146 2.11 24.35 3.54
C ASP A 146 1.04 23.91 4.57
N PHE A 147 0.65 22.62 4.61
CA PHE A 147 -0.29 22.05 5.58
C PHE A 147 0.11 22.31 7.04
N ASP A 148 -0.82 22.54 7.96
CA ASP A 148 -0.47 22.71 9.38
C ASP A 148 -0.04 21.36 10.01
N THR A 149 1.23 21.26 10.42
CA THR A 149 1.80 20.04 11.03
C THR A 149 1.23 19.74 12.41
N GLY A 150 0.69 20.73 13.10
CA GLY A 150 0.05 20.57 14.41
C GLY A 150 -1.44 20.22 14.33
N PHE A 151 -2.09 20.44 13.18
CA PHE A 151 -3.54 20.30 13.03
C PHE A 151 -4.04 18.89 13.38
N MET A 152 -3.57 17.86 12.67
CA MET A 152 -4.08 16.50 12.87
C MET A 152 -3.69 15.91 14.24
N PRO A 153 -2.42 16.02 14.70
CA PRO A 153 -2.06 15.60 16.06
C PRO A 153 -2.90 16.29 17.15
N GLY A 154 -3.03 17.62 17.07
CA GLY A 154 -3.81 18.39 18.04
C GLY A 154 -5.29 18.03 18.02
N LEU A 155 -5.86 17.80 16.83
CA LEU A 155 -7.24 17.35 16.69
C LEU A 155 -7.45 15.95 17.31
N ALA A 156 -6.56 15.00 17.01
CA ALA A 156 -6.63 13.64 17.56
C ALA A 156 -6.53 13.64 19.08
N ALA A 157 -5.59 14.42 19.65
CA ALA A 157 -5.43 14.59 21.09
C ALA A 157 -6.68 15.21 21.73
N ARG A 158 -7.23 16.30 21.15
CA ARG A 158 -8.45 16.97 21.63
C ARG A 158 -9.66 16.03 21.68
N LEU A 159 -9.74 15.11 20.72
CA LEU A 159 -10.82 14.12 20.64
C LEU A 159 -10.51 12.82 21.42
N ALA A 160 -9.49 12.85 22.28
CA ALA A 160 -9.05 11.71 23.09
C ALA A 160 -8.85 10.43 22.26
N ARG A 161 -8.24 10.56 21.08
CA ARG A 161 -7.80 9.43 20.26
C ARG A 161 -6.36 9.08 20.64
N THR A 162 -5.99 7.81 20.49
CA THR A 162 -4.62 7.33 20.71
C THR A 162 -3.82 7.24 19.41
N LYS A 163 -4.47 7.42 18.27
CA LYS A 163 -3.87 7.26 16.94
C LYS A 163 -4.67 7.97 15.85
N PHE A 164 -4.01 8.24 14.73
CA PHE A 164 -4.65 8.68 13.49
C PHE A 164 -3.99 8.01 12.27
N CYS A 165 -4.73 7.93 11.17
CA CYS A 165 -4.20 7.54 9.87
C CYS A 165 -3.76 8.79 9.10
N TRP A 166 -2.66 8.68 8.35
CA TRP A 166 -2.22 9.74 7.46
C TRP A 166 -1.69 9.16 6.14
N THR A 167 -1.66 9.98 5.10
CA THR A 167 -1.04 9.63 3.82
C THR A 167 -0.59 10.87 3.08
N VAL A 168 0.40 10.73 2.20
CA VAL A 168 0.61 11.68 1.11
C VAL A 168 -0.45 11.40 0.06
N ALA A 169 -1.17 12.44 -0.37
CA ALA A 169 -2.18 12.31 -1.42
C ALA A 169 -1.48 12.01 -2.75
N ASN A 170 -1.98 10.98 -3.45
CA ASN A 170 -1.42 10.53 -4.72
C ASN A 170 -2.22 11.10 -5.91
N PRO A 171 -1.60 11.24 -7.08
CA PRO A 171 -2.33 11.61 -8.29
C PRO A 171 -3.19 10.43 -8.75
N ILE A 172 -4.10 10.73 -9.68
CA ILE A 172 -4.72 9.70 -10.50
C ILE A 172 -3.93 9.67 -11.81
N LYS A 173 -3.52 8.47 -12.22
CA LYS A 173 -2.72 8.28 -13.44
C LYS A 173 -3.44 8.90 -14.64
N ASP A 174 -2.69 9.67 -15.42
CA ASP A 174 -3.16 10.37 -16.64
C ASP A 174 -4.32 11.35 -16.40
N HIS A 175 -4.47 11.84 -15.16
CA HIS A 175 -5.46 12.84 -14.77
C HIS A 175 -4.78 14.01 -14.07
N ARG A 176 -5.27 15.24 -14.34
CA ARG A 176 -4.74 16.44 -13.69
C ARG A 176 -5.02 16.37 -12.18
N SER A 177 -4.00 16.62 -11.36
CA SER A 177 -4.12 16.62 -9.90
C SER A 177 -3.50 17.88 -9.30
N ASN A 178 -3.97 18.26 -8.12
CA ASN A 178 -3.44 19.39 -7.33
C ASN A 178 -2.55 18.92 -6.16
N VAL A 179 -2.16 17.64 -6.15
CA VAL A 179 -1.31 17.08 -5.10
C VAL A 179 0.16 17.49 -5.28
N VAL A 180 0.92 17.46 -4.19
CA VAL A 180 2.38 17.66 -4.21
C VAL A 180 3.04 16.71 -5.21
N SER A 181 3.88 17.27 -6.09
CA SER A 181 4.62 16.48 -7.06
C SER A 181 5.75 15.69 -6.37
N ARG A 182 6.20 14.62 -7.01
CA ARG A 182 7.28 13.77 -6.46
C ARG A 182 8.60 14.52 -6.27
N GLU A 183 8.86 15.56 -7.07
CA GLU A 183 10.06 16.41 -6.98
C GLU A 183 10.10 17.22 -5.68
N GLU A 184 8.94 17.45 -5.05
CA GLU A 184 8.83 18.19 -3.78
C GLU A 184 8.83 17.27 -2.55
N TYR A 185 8.98 15.94 -2.73
CA TYR A 185 8.89 14.97 -1.64
C TYR A 185 9.91 15.20 -0.53
N ALA A 186 11.14 15.62 -0.83
CA ALA A 186 12.13 15.91 0.21
C ALA A 186 11.66 17.04 1.16
N ARG A 187 11.07 18.11 0.60
CA ARG A 187 10.51 19.21 1.39
C ARG A 187 9.27 18.77 2.15
N LEU A 188 8.41 17.98 1.51
CA LEU A 188 7.21 17.46 2.14
C LEU A 188 7.55 16.53 3.31
N ALA A 189 8.55 15.67 3.16
CA ALA A 189 8.99 14.71 4.14
C ALA A 189 9.49 15.36 5.43
N ASP A 190 10.25 16.45 5.35
CA ASP A 190 10.67 17.21 6.53
C ASP A 190 9.46 17.75 7.32
N ARG A 191 8.39 18.14 6.63
CA ARG A 191 7.15 18.62 7.28
C ARG A 191 6.29 17.48 7.82
N CYS A 192 6.19 16.36 7.10
CA CYS A 192 5.55 15.15 7.60
C CYS A 192 6.28 14.64 8.86
N PHE A 193 7.61 14.67 8.86
CA PHE A 193 8.40 14.31 10.03
C PHE A 193 8.13 15.23 11.22
N GLU A 194 7.96 16.54 11.01
CA GLU A 194 7.54 17.45 12.08
C GLU A 194 6.14 17.12 12.62
N MET A 195 5.17 16.82 11.76
CA MET A 195 3.84 16.35 12.19
C MET A 195 3.95 15.08 13.06
N LEU A 196 4.82 14.13 12.68
CA LEU A 196 5.08 12.92 13.45
C LEU A 196 5.72 13.24 14.82
N ARG A 197 6.70 14.15 14.88
CA ARG A 197 7.26 14.61 16.16
C ARG A 197 6.21 15.20 17.10
N ILE A 198 5.32 16.05 16.56
CA ILE A 198 4.21 16.63 17.32
C ILE A 198 3.24 15.53 17.79
N ALA A 199 2.92 14.55 16.94
CA ALA A 199 2.09 13.40 17.30
C ALA A 199 2.67 12.61 18.48
N SER A 200 3.97 12.30 18.42
CA SER A 200 4.67 11.63 19.52
C SER A 200 4.66 12.45 20.82
N GLY A 201 4.76 13.78 20.74
CA GLY A 201 4.62 14.68 21.90
C GLY A 201 3.26 14.57 22.61
N TYR A 202 2.20 14.21 21.87
CA TYR A 202 0.88 13.90 22.44
C TYR A 202 0.69 12.42 22.82
N GLY A 203 1.71 11.57 22.64
CA GLY A 203 1.60 10.12 22.84
C GLY A 203 0.73 9.41 21.79
N LEU A 204 0.61 9.99 20.58
CA LEU A 204 -0.21 9.45 19.49
C LEU A 204 0.61 8.55 18.57
N GLU A 205 0.01 7.45 18.10
CA GLU A 205 0.54 6.67 16.97
C GLU A 205 0.02 7.23 15.64
N ALA A 206 0.92 7.44 14.68
CA ALA A 206 0.57 7.78 13.31
C ALA A 206 0.68 6.54 12.41
N MET A 207 -0.42 6.15 11.75
CA MET A 207 -0.48 5.01 10.85
C MET A 207 -0.49 5.48 9.40
N LEU A 208 0.45 5.00 8.59
CA LEU A 208 0.53 5.38 7.18
C LEU A 208 -0.46 4.53 6.36
N ASP A 209 -1.32 5.16 5.57
CA ASP A 209 -2.38 4.46 4.80
C ASP A 209 -1.88 4.02 3.41
N CYS A 210 -1.41 4.95 2.58
CA CYS A 210 -0.71 4.61 1.34
C CYS A 210 0.81 4.68 1.54
N PRO A 211 1.57 3.70 1.01
CA PRO A 211 3.01 3.66 1.19
C PRO A 211 3.70 4.83 0.49
N VAL A 212 4.72 5.37 1.17
CA VAL A 212 5.73 6.25 0.58
C VAL A 212 7.04 5.45 0.43
N PRO A 213 7.91 5.79 -0.55
CA PRO A 213 9.18 5.10 -0.70
C PRO A 213 10.07 5.33 0.55
N PRO A 214 10.98 4.41 0.93
CA PRO A 214 11.85 4.62 2.09
C PRO A 214 12.69 5.89 1.97
N CYS A 215 13.15 6.23 0.76
CA CYS A 215 13.88 7.46 0.47
C CYS A 215 13.04 8.75 0.58
N PHE A 216 11.73 8.66 0.88
CA PHE A 216 10.92 9.81 1.25
C PHE A 216 11.52 10.46 2.51
N PHE A 217 11.90 9.66 3.50
CA PHE A 217 12.55 10.13 4.72
C PHE A 217 14.07 9.91 4.66
N LYS A 218 14.81 10.75 5.38
CA LYS A 218 16.25 10.55 5.62
C LYS A 218 16.46 9.39 6.58
N ASP A 219 17.60 8.70 6.52
CA ASP A 219 17.92 7.57 7.42
C ASP A 219 17.79 7.94 8.91
N SER A 220 18.23 9.15 9.28
CA SER A 220 18.08 9.67 10.65
C SER A 220 16.61 9.86 11.07
N GLN A 221 15.75 10.27 10.15
CA GLN A 221 14.31 10.36 10.38
C GLN A 221 13.69 8.97 10.48
N LEU A 222 14.03 8.05 9.58
CA LEU A 222 13.54 6.67 9.62
C LEU A 222 13.87 5.96 10.94
N GLY A 223 15.10 6.13 11.43
CA GLY A 223 15.51 5.57 12.72
C GLY A 223 14.64 6.09 13.89
N TRP A 224 14.31 7.37 13.87
CA TRP A 224 13.40 7.96 14.86
C TRP A 224 11.94 7.46 14.67
N ILE A 225 11.41 7.49 13.44
CA ILE A 225 10.05 7.06 13.13
C ILE A 225 9.85 5.58 13.51
N ALA A 226 10.86 4.72 13.32
CA ALA A 226 10.79 3.32 13.72
C ALA A 226 10.56 3.12 15.23
N GLN A 227 11.11 4.02 16.07
CA GLN A 227 10.97 3.95 17.52
C GLN A 227 9.62 4.48 18.00
N TYR A 228 9.11 5.56 17.38
CA TYR A 228 7.94 6.29 17.88
C TYR A 228 6.66 6.06 17.08
N HIS A 229 6.77 5.63 15.82
CA HIS A 229 5.65 5.36 14.91
C HIS A 229 5.89 4.09 14.08
N PRO A 230 6.03 2.91 14.71
CA PRO A 230 6.28 1.66 14.00
C PRO A 230 5.21 1.34 12.94
N LYS A 231 3.96 1.81 13.09
CA LYS A 231 2.91 1.63 12.07
C LYS A 231 3.07 2.53 10.85
N THR A 232 3.82 3.62 10.93
CA THR A 232 4.25 4.36 9.74
C THR A 232 5.33 3.58 9.00
N VAL A 233 6.36 3.10 9.69
CA VAL A 233 7.46 2.34 9.05
C VAL A 233 6.98 1.02 8.45
N ALA A 234 6.06 0.33 9.10
CA ALA A 234 5.55 -0.96 8.65
C ALA A 234 4.83 -0.92 7.28
N ASN A 235 4.46 0.27 6.79
CA ASN A 235 3.77 0.43 5.51
C ASN A 235 4.59 1.27 4.51
N LEU A 236 5.92 1.25 4.58
CA LEU A 236 6.80 1.90 3.60
C LEU A 236 7.13 0.98 2.42
N GLY A 237 7.41 1.59 1.27
CA GLY A 237 8.03 0.94 0.11
C GLY A 237 7.09 0.19 -0.83
N VAL A 238 6.37 -0.82 -0.35
CA VAL A 238 5.60 -1.75 -1.22
C VAL A 238 4.12 -1.41 -1.22
N CYS A 239 3.53 -1.28 -2.42
CA CYS A 239 2.11 -1.00 -2.61
C CYS A 239 1.34 -2.27 -2.99
N ASN A 240 0.52 -2.76 -2.06
CA ASN A 240 -0.40 -3.86 -2.32
C ASN A 240 -1.73 -3.35 -2.94
N PRO A 241 -2.36 -4.08 -3.87
CA PRO A 241 -3.68 -3.70 -4.38
C PRO A 241 -4.73 -3.52 -3.27
N ILE A 242 -5.56 -2.48 -3.32
CA ILE A 242 -6.60 -2.21 -2.30
C ILE A 242 -7.98 -2.72 -2.73
N MET A 243 -8.21 -2.92 -4.03
CA MET A 243 -9.48 -3.41 -4.60
C MET A 243 -10.68 -2.55 -4.19
N ASP A 244 -10.95 -1.52 -4.99
CA ASP A 244 -12.18 -0.75 -4.85
C ASP A 244 -13.24 -1.35 -5.79
N ILE A 245 -14.33 -1.82 -5.20
CA ILE A 245 -15.47 -2.42 -5.91
C ILE A 245 -16.47 -1.32 -6.22
N THR A 246 -16.86 -1.18 -7.49
CA THR A 246 -17.83 -0.17 -7.94
C THR A 246 -19.27 -0.64 -7.79
N PRO A 247 -20.26 0.27 -7.91
CA PRO A 247 -21.68 -0.09 -7.94
C PRO A 247 -22.04 -1.16 -8.98
N GLU A 248 -21.29 -1.21 -10.10
CA GLU A 248 -21.47 -2.16 -11.20
C GLU A 248 -20.76 -3.50 -11.02
N LEU A 249 -20.23 -3.79 -9.83
CA LEU A 249 -19.43 -4.99 -9.50
C LEU A 249 -18.12 -5.10 -10.31
N GLU A 250 -17.59 -3.97 -10.77
CA GLU A 250 -16.24 -3.90 -11.30
C GLU A 250 -15.26 -3.68 -10.15
N VAL A 251 -14.08 -4.26 -10.25
CA VAL A 251 -12.99 -4.04 -9.31
C VAL A 251 -11.92 -3.22 -10.01
N ILE A 252 -11.48 -2.15 -9.35
CA ILE A 252 -10.28 -1.40 -9.73
C ILE A 252 -9.18 -1.66 -8.69
N ARG A 253 -7.92 -1.67 -9.13
CA ARG A 253 -6.77 -1.94 -8.24
C ARG A 253 -6.72 -0.95 -7.07
N CYS A 254 -6.82 0.33 -7.39
CA CYS A 254 -7.03 1.44 -6.47
C CYS A 254 -7.53 2.65 -7.28
N PHE A 255 -8.08 3.67 -6.62
CA PHE A 255 -8.50 4.90 -7.28
C PHE A 255 -7.41 5.63 -8.07
N ALA A 256 -6.16 5.62 -7.59
CA ALA A 256 -5.05 6.24 -8.30
C ALA A 256 -4.80 5.61 -9.68
N LEU A 257 -5.22 4.36 -9.88
CA LEU A 257 -5.12 3.63 -11.15
C LEU A 257 -6.50 3.31 -11.74
N SER A 258 -7.52 4.12 -11.48
CA SER A 258 -8.89 3.80 -11.91
C SER A 258 -9.08 3.76 -13.43
N GLY A 259 -8.18 4.40 -14.18
CA GLY A 259 -8.12 4.34 -15.65
C GLY A 259 -7.45 3.07 -16.22
N MET A 260 -6.82 2.26 -15.37
CA MET A 260 -6.20 0.98 -15.76
C MET A 260 -7.26 -0.12 -15.89
N PRO A 261 -6.92 -1.31 -16.42
CA PRO A 261 -7.86 -2.41 -16.58
C PRO A 261 -8.65 -2.75 -15.32
N ARG A 262 -9.91 -3.10 -15.54
CA ARG A 262 -10.89 -3.45 -14.52
C ARG A 262 -11.35 -4.87 -14.74
N ILE A 263 -11.76 -5.54 -13.67
CA ILE A 263 -12.27 -6.91 -13.72
C ILE A 263 -13.64 -7.00 -13.05
N LYS A 264 -14.40 -8.08 -13.30
CA LYS A 264 -15.66 -8.31 -12.61
C LYS A 264 -15.42 -9.09 -11.33
N LEU A 265 -16.02 -8.63 -10.23
CA LEU A 265 -15.87 -9.29 -8.92
C LEU A 265 -16.29 -10.76 -8.96
N VAL A 266 -17.34 -11.06 -9.73
CA VAL A 266 -17.96 -12.39 -9.80
C VAL A 266 -17.14 -13.43 -10.56
N ASP A 267 -16.10 -13.00 -11.29
CA ASP A 267 -15.22 -13.90 -12.03
C ASP A 267 -14.14 -14.53 -11.12
N PHE A 268 -14.06 -14.09 -9.86
CA PHE A 268 -13.03 -14.49 -8.90
C PHE A 268 -13.63 -15.00 -7.60
N ASN A 269 -13.01 -16.03 -7.01
CA ASN A 269 -13.54 -16.67 -5.80
C ASN A 269 -13.17 -15.92 -4.52
N ASN A 270 -12.04 -15.23 -4.51
CA ASN A 270 -11.47 -14.63 -3.31
C ASN A 270 -10.59 -13.40 -3.62
N GLU A 271 -10.26 -12.64 -2.57
CA GLU A 271 -9.40 -11.44 -2.65
C GLU A 271 -7.99 -11.74 -3.17
N ARG A 272 -7.43 -12.93 -2.92
CA ARG A 272 -6.07 -13.29 -3.34
C ARG A 272 -5.97 -13.39 -4.86
N GLU A 273 -6.91 -14.08 -5.52
CA GLU A 273 -6.90 -14.22 -6.99
C GLU A 273 -7.00 -12.86 -7.69
N ILE A 274 -7.82 -11.95 -7.16
CA ILE A 274 -7.94 -10.58 -7.68
C ILE A 274 -6.61 -9.81 -7.52
N ARG A 275 -5.97 -9.92 -6.34
CA ARG A 275 -4.67 -9.27 -6.08
C ARG A 275 -3.60 -9.78 -7.05
N GLU A 276 -3.49 -11.09 -7.21
CA GLU A 276 -2.54 -11.74 -8.12
C GLU A 276 -2.80 -11.30 -9.57
N TRP A 277 -4.06 -11.20 -9.97
CA TRP A 277 -4.43 -10.70 -11.29
C TRP A 277 -3.94 -9.26 -11.50
N PHE A 278 -4.17 -8.35 -10.55
CA PHE A 278 -3.70 -6.97 -10.68
C PHE A 278 -2.18 -6.85 -10.67
N VAL A 279 -1.48 -7.62 -9.83
CA VAL A 279 -0.02 -7.63 -9.83
C VAL A 279 0.51 -8.00 -11.22
N LYS A 280 0.03 -9.12 -11.75
CA LYS A 280 0.48 -9.69 -13.03
C LYS A 280 0.12 -8.87 -14.26
N ASN A 281 -1.06 -8.24 -14.26
CA ASN A 281 -1.61 -7.58 -15.45
C ASN A 281 -1.49 -6.04 -15.41
N VAL A 282 -1.27 -5.45 -14.23
CA VAL A 282 -1.19 -3.99 -14.03
C VAL A 282 0.15 -3.60 -13.40
N ASP A 283 0.48 -4.10 -12.20
CA ASP A 283 1.63 -3.59 -11.44
C ASP A 283 2.96 -3.89 -12.15
N ASP A 284 3.14 -5.12 -12.66
CA ASP A 284 4.35 -5.53 -13.38
C ASP A 284 4.71 -4.59 -14.53
N ARG A 285 3.70 -4.03 -15.21
CA ARG A 285 3.86 -3.11 -16.34
C ARG A 285 4.29 -1.71 -15.92
N LEU A 286 3.97 -1.32 -14.69
CA LEU A 286 4.34 -0.03 -14.11
C LEU A 286 5.67 -0.12 -13.36
N LEU A 287 6.07 -1.33 -12.96
CA LEU A 287 7.28 -1.60 -12.18
C LEU A 287 8.50 -1.97 -13.03
N GLN A 288 8.51 -1.61 -14.31
CA GLN A 288 9.71 -1.73 -15.16
C GLN A 288 10.76 -0.63 -14.88
N GLY A 289 10.36 0.42 -14.17
CA GLY A 289 11.23 1.45 -13.60
C GLY A 289 10.59 2.06 -12.36
N GLY A 290 11.35 2.82 -11.58
CA GLY A 290 10.81 3.58 -10.45
C GLY A 290 10.24 4.93 -10.87
N CYS A 291 9.65 5.66 -9.92
CA CYS A 291 9.14 7.00 -10.22
C CYS A 291 10.20 8.10 -10.13
N PHE A 292 11.44 7.77 -9.75
CA PHE A 292 12.59 8.68 -9.73
C PHE A 292 13.71 8.11 -10.59
N ASP A 293 14.57 8.98 -11.14
CA ASP A 293 15.70 8.56 -11.97
C ASP A 293 16.69 7.70 -11.18
N GLU A 294 16.89 8.03 -9.90
CA GLU A 294 17.76 7.29 -8.98
C GLU A 294 17.25 5.87 -8.71
N CYS A 295 15.97 5.57 -8.96
CA CYS A 295 15.45 4.21 -8.80
C CYS A 295 16.14 3.20 -9.72
N ALA A 296 16.69 3.63 -10.85
CA ALA A 296 17.39 2.74 -11.79
C ALA A 296 18.61 2.03 -11.15
N SER A 297 19.23 2.64 -10.15
CA SER A 297 20.39 2.07 -9.41
C SER A 297 20.09 1.80 -7.93
N CYS A 298 18.83 1.97 -7.50
CA CYS A 298 18.45 1.86 -6.10
C CYS A 298 18.35 0.40 -5.64
N VAL A 299 19.11 0.05 -4.60
CA VAL A 299 19.12 -1.28 -3.98
C VAL A 299 17.78 -1.70 -3.37
N HIS A 300 16.93 -0.75 -2.96
CA HIS A 300 15.60 -1.07 -2.44
C HIS A 300 14.63 -1.42 -3.57
N PHE A 301 14.74 -0.73 -4.71
CA PHE A 301 13.91 -1.01 -5.89
C PHE A 301 14.32 -2.34 -6.54
N SER A 302 15.63 -2.52 -6.79
CA SER A 302 16.16 -3.73 -7.43
C SER A 302 15.95 -5.00 -6.60
N ALA A 303 15.93 -4.89 -5.27
CA ALA A 303 15.66 -6.01 -4.37
C ALA A 303 14.16 -6.24 -4.09
N GLY A 304 13.25 -5.50 -4.74
CA GLY A 304 11.82 -5.65 -4.51
C GLY A 304 11.31 -5.17 -3.14
N ARG A 305 12.07 -4.32 -2.44
CA ARG A 305 11.71 -3.75 -1.13
C ARG A 305 10.98 -2.41 -1.24
N CYS A 306 10.92 -1.83 -2.43
CA CYS A 306 10.28 -0.56 -2.70
C CYS A 306 9.77 -0.51 -4.13
N TYR A 307 8.56 0.01 -4.32
CA TYR A 307 7.97 0.23 -5.64
C TYR A 307 8.50 1.51 -6.30
N GLY A 308 9.35 2.28 -5.60
CA GLY A 308 9.88 3.54 -6.11
C GLY A 308 8.92 4.72 -5.98
N GLY A 309 7.73 4.53 -5.42
CA GLY A 309 6.69 5.56 -5.25
C GLY A 309 5.28 5.02 -5.50
N CYS A 310 4.29 5.91 -5.57
CA CYS A 310 2.96 5.52 -6.02
C CYS A 310 3.00 5.12 -7.50
N LEU A 311 2.39 3.98 -7.85
CA LEU A 311 2.34 3.49 -9.23
C LEU A 311 1.71 4.47 -10.23
N ALA A 312 0.88 5.42 -9.77
CA ALA A 312 0.31 6.45 -10.64
C ALA A 312 1.38 7.42 -11.21
N TRP A 313 2.55 7.51 -10.60
CA TRP A 313 3.69 8.28 -11.11
C TRP A 313 4.55 7.51 -12.12
N HIS A 314 4.30 6.22 -12.31
CA HIS A 314 5.12 5.38 -13.15
C HIS A 314 4.71 5.46 -14.61
N SER A 315 5.72 5.39 -15.47
CA SER A 315 5.57 5.09 -16.89
C SER A 315 5.06 3.65 -17.05
N GLN A 316 4.24 3.44 -18.07
CA GLN A 316 3.71 2.11 -18.40
C GLN A 316 4.50 1.49 -19.55
N VAL A 317 4.80 0.19 -19.44
CA VAL A 317 5.38 -0.61 -20.52
C VAL A 317 4.35 -1.59 -21.10
N GLY A 318 4.13 -1.47 -22.42
CA GLY A 318 3.20 -2.30 -23.18
C GLY A 318 1.73 -2.05 -22.85
N ASP A 319 0.85 -2.71 -23.61
CA ASP A 319 -0.60 -2.54 -23.48
C ASP A 319 -1.21 -3.47 -22.43
N ALA A 320 -2.32 -3.03 -21.84
CA ALA A 320 -3.12 -3.78 -20.88
C ALA A 320 -3.56 -5.18 -21.35
N GLY A 321 -3.81 -5.34 -22.65
CA GLY A 321 -4.23 -6.61 -23.26
C GLY A 321 -3.07 -7.51 -23.71
N ALA A 322 -1.83 -7.04 -23.58
CA ALA A 322 -0.66 -7.83 -23.95
C ALA A 322 -0.46 -8.99 -22.97
N LYS A 323 0.34 -9.97 -23.41
CA LYS A 323 0.76 -11.08 -22.55
C LYS A 323 1.45 -10.56 -21.28
N PRO A 324 1.25 -11.18 -20.11
CA PRO A 324 1.94 -10.81 -18.88
C PRO A 324 3.47 -10.83 -19.05
N LEU A 325 4.17 -9.82 -18.51
CA LEU A 325 5.62 -9.67 -18.70
C LEU A 325 6.42 -10.83 -18.10
N ALA A 326 6.01 -11.33 -16.94
CA ALA A 326 6.60 -12.53 -16.35
C ALA A 326 6.50 -13.75 -17.26
N LEU A 327 5.39 -13.91 -17.99
CA LEU A 327 5.21 -15.03 -18.91
C LEU A 327 6.08 -14.85 -20.17
N GLN A 328 6.18 -13.63 -20.69
CA GLN A 328 7.10 -13.33 -21.80
C GLN A 328 8.56 -13.63 -21.42
N LEU A 329 8.97 -13.27 -20.20
CA LEU A 329 10.31 -13.58 -19.69
C LEU A 329 10.56 -15.09 -19.67
N ILE A 330 9.63 -15.87 -19.09
CA ILE A 330 9.75 -17.33 -19.01
C ILE A 330 9.88 -17.94 -20.41
N GLU A 331 9.08 -17.50 -21.37
CA GLU A 331 9.11 -18.03 -22.74
C GLU A 331 10.40 -17.67 -23.47
N ASN A 332 10.88 -16.44 -23.34
CA ASN A 332 12.16 -16.04 -23.91
C ASN A 332 13.32 -16.86 -23.32
N MET A 333 13.28 -17.13 -22.01
CA MET A 333 14.28 -17.97 -21.34
C MET A 333 14.19 -19.44 -21.77
N ALA A 334 12.97 -19.99 -21.87
CA ALA A 334 12.75 -21.36 -22.32
C ALA A 334 13.25 -21.55 -23.77
N GLN A 335 12.91 -20.62 -24.66
CA GLN A 335 13.37 -20.63 -26.05
C GLN A 335 14.90 -20.52 -26.13
N ALA A 336 15.55 -19.71 -25.29
CA ALA A 336 17.00 -19.63 -25.25
C ALA A 336 17.65 -20.96 -24.82
N LEU A 337 17.08 -21.64 -23.82
CA LEU A 337 17.56 -22.95 -23.36
C LEU A 337 17.33 -24.06 -24.39
N GLU A 338 16.18 -24.09 -25.06
CA GLU A 338 15.89 -25.06 -26.14
C GLU A 338 16.85 -24.92 -27.32
N ASN A 339 17.38 -23.71 -27.55
CA ASN A 339 18.39 -23.43 -28.58
C ASN A 339 19.83 -23.55 -28.05
N GLU A 340 20.03 -24.21 -26.90
CA GLU A 340 21.34 -24.44 -26.27
C GLU A 340 22.13 -23.13 -26.03
N ASN A 341 21.42 -22.05 -25.67
CA ASN A 341 22.01 -20.73 -25.36
C ASN A 341 21.69 -20.29 -23.93
N PRO A 342 22.29 -20.93 -22.91
CA PRO A 342 22.05 -20.60 -21.50
C PRO A 342 22.54 -19.19 -21.12
N GLU A 343 23.55 -18.63 -21.81
CA GLU A 343 23.99 -17.24 -21.57
C GLU A 343 22.87 -16.24 -21.87
N LEU A 344 22.15 -16.43 -22.98
CA LEU A 344 21.04 -15.57 -23.36
C LEU A 344 19.87 -15.68 -22.37
N ALA A 345 19.59 -16.88 -21.84
CA ALA A 345 18.60 -17.06 -20.79
C ALA A 345 18.96 -16.27 -19.52
N ILE A 346 20.23 -16.31 -19.09
CA ILE A 346 20.75 -15.51 -17.97
C ILE A 346 20.67 -14.01 -18.28
N GLU A 347 20.94 -13.60 -19.52
CA GLU A 347 20.86 -12.20 -19.94
C GLU A 347 19.42 -11.66 -19.81
N TYR A 348 18.43 -12.41 -20.33
CA TYR A 348 17.02 -12.05 -20.18
C TYR A 348 16.62 -11.94 -18.71
N TYR A 349 16.99 -12.92 -17.89
CA TYR A 349 16.75 -12.88 -16.45
C TYR A 349 17.43 -11.67 -15.79
N SER A 350 18.69 -11.38 -16.13
CA SER A 350 19.45 -10.31 -15.49
C SER A 350 18.89 -8.92 -15.79
N LYS A 351 18.38 -8.71 -17.01
CA LYS A 351 17.73 -7.44 -17.42
C LYS A 351 16.33 -7.26 -16.84
N ALA A 352 15.66 -8.36 -16.47
CA ALA A 352 14.32 -8.30 -15.90
C ALA A 352 14.31 -7.65 -14.51
N THR A 353 13.27 -6.86 -14.23
CA THR A 353 13.03 -6.32 -12.89
C THR A 353 12.65 -7.44 -11.92
N ASN A 354 12.88 -7.21 -10.63
CA ASN A 354 12.60 -8.21 -9.58
C ASN A 354 11.13 -8.69 -9.59
N TRP A 355 10.21 -7.82 -9.98
CA TRP A 355 8.77 -8.04 -9.95
C TRP A 355 8.29 -9.14 -10.89
N ILE A 356 8.98 -9.34 -12.02
CA ILE A 356 8.62 -10.35 -13.02
C ILE A 356 9.46 -11.63 -12.91
N LYS A 357 10.41 -11.69 -11.97
CA LYS A 357 11.25 -12.87 -11.68
C LYS A 357 10.49 -13.87 -10.80
N THR A 358 9.53 -14.57 -11.38
CA THR A 358 8.76 -15.62 -10.69
C THR A 358 9.63 -16.80 -10.26
N ASP A 359 9.05 -17.74 -9.51
CA ASP A 359 9.67 -19.03 -9.18
C ASP A 359 10.11 -19.78 -10.43
N ILE A 360 9.28 -19.83 -11.48
CA ILE A 360 9.62 -20.45 -12.76
C ILE A 360 10.80 -19.74 -13.43
N ALA A 361 10.79 -18.40 -13.50
CA ALA A 361 11.91 -17.66 -14.09
C ALA A 361 13.23 -17.88 -13.32
N LYS A 362 13.15 -17.96 -11.98
CA LYS A 362 14.30 -18.29 -11.12
C LYS A 362 14.79 -19.72 -11.34
N TYR A 363 13.87 -20.68 -11.45
CA TYR A 363 14.21 -22.07 -11.81
C TYR A 363 14.92 -22.13 -13.17
N SER A 364 14.39 -21.48 -14.21
CA SER A 364 15.03 -21.42 -15.53
C SER A 364 16.41 -20.77 -15.47
N ALA A 365 16.60 -19.74 -14.65
CA ALA A 365 17.92 -19.13 -14.44
C ALA A 365 18.89 -20.07 -13.71
N ALA A 366 18.40 -20.89 -12.77
CA ALA A 366 19.20 -21.89 -12.08
C ALA A 366 19.67 -23.00 -13.04
N VAL A 367 18.78 -23.48 -13.92
CA VAL A 367 19.12 -24.45 -14.96
C VAL A 367 20.18 -23.89 -15.91
N ALA A 368 19.97 -22.68 -16.44
CA ALA A 368 20.93 -22.00 -17.31
C ALA A 368 22.31 -21.82 -16.64
N ALA A 369 22.32 -21.43 -15.36
CA ALA A 369 23.56 -21.29 -14.59
C ALA A 369 24.27 -22.62 -14.36
N SER A 370 23.52 -23.72 -14.24
CA SER A 370 24.07 -25.06 -14.07
C SER A 370 24.78 -25.53 -15.35
N GLU A 371 24.19 -25.32 -16.52
CA GLU A 371 24.79 -25.64 -17.82
C GLU A 371 26.12 -24.90 -18.05
N LEU A 372 26.23 -23.68 -17.50
CA LEU A 372 27.44 -22.85 -17.56
C LEU A 372 28.46 -23.11 -16.43
N GLY A 373 28.18 -24.05 -15.53
CA GLY A 373 29.01 -24.30 -14.34
C GLY A 373 29.10 -23.11 -13.39
N HIS A 374 28.12 -22.20 -13.40
CA HIS A 374 28.06 -21.02 -12.54
C HIS A 374 27.44 -21.36 -11.17
N TRP A 375 28.07 -22.25 -10.42
CA TRP A 375 27.48 -22.91 -9.25
C TRP A 375 26.98 -21.97 -8.14
N ARG A 376 27.61 -20.81 -7.93
CA ARG A 376 27.10 -19.79 -6.99
C ARG A 376 25.76 -19.19 -7.41
N ARG A 377 25.57 -19.00 -8.72
CA ARG A 377 24.31 -18.52 -9.27
C ARG A 377 23.24 -19.60 -9.18
N VAL A 378 23.60 -20.87 -9.39
CA VAL A 378 22.71 -22.01 -9.16
C VAL A 378 22.21 -22.00 -7.72
N LEU A 379 23.11 -21.93 -6.74
CA LEU A 379 22.73 -21.86 -5.32
C LEU A 379 21.76 -20.71 -5.05
N ALA A 380 22.06 -19.50 -5.52
CA ALA A 380 21.21 -18.33 -5.31
C ALA A 380 19.81 -18.48 -5.95
N PHE A 381 19.76 -18.76 -7.25
CA PHE A 381 18.51 -18.84 -8.00
C PHE A 381 17.65 -20.03 -7.57
N ALA A 382 18.25 -21.20 -7.35
CA ALA A 382 17.51 -22.39 -6.94
C ALA A 382 16.95 -22.26 -5.52
N THR A 383 17.70 -21.67 -4.59
CA THR A 383 17.22 -21.43 -3.22
C THR A 383 16.02 -20.48 -3.21
N GLU A 384 16.11 -19.37 -3.95
CA GLU A 384 14.99 -18.43 -4.05
C GLU A 384 13.76 -19.06 -4.72
N ALA A 385 13.94 -19.86 -5.78
CA ALA A 385 12.85 -20.58 -6.44
C ALA A 385 12.18 -21.60 -5.49
N ASP A 386 12.95 -22.36 -4.72
CA ASP A 386 12.42 -23.38 -3.79
C ASP A 386 11.59 -22.75 -2.67
N GLN A 387 12.05 -21.60 -2.16
CA GLN A 387 11.33 -20.83 -1.15
C GLN A 387 10.01 -20.23 -1.68
N MET A 388 9.97 -19.86 -2.96
CA MET A 388 8.81 -19.22 -3.57
C MET A 388 7.76 -20.22 -4.08
N THR A 389 8.17 -21.35 -4.62
CA THR A 389 7.23 -22.23 -5.33
C THR A 389 6.34 -23.03 -4.39
N ALA A 390 5.09 -23.22 -4.81
CA ALA A 390 4.18 -24.21 -4.21
C ALA A 390 4.13 -25.52 -5.01
N ASN A 391 4.75 -25.57 -6.19
CA ASN A 391 4.76 -26.75 -7.06
C ASN A 391 5.72 -27.81 -6.50
N ARG A 392 5.19 -28.99 -6.18
CA ARG A 392 5.96 -30.08 -5.59
C ARG A 392 7.00 -30.68 -6.54
N GLU A 393 6.67 -30.85 -7.80
CA GLU A 393 7.60 -31.38 -8.81
C GLU A 393 8.78 -30.43 -9.00
N MET A 394 8.49 -29.12 -9.09
CA MET A 394 9.53 -28.10 -9.16
C MET A 394 10.45 -28.12 -7.93
N LYS A 395 9.90 -28.29 -6.72
CA LYS A 395 10.73 -28.45 -5.51
C LYS A 395 11.64 -29.65 -5.56
N GLU A 396 11.15 -30.77 -6.07
CA GLU A 396 11.94 -32.00 -6.19
C GLU A 396 13.11 -31.79 -7.16
N GLU A 397 12.89 -31.14 -8.31
CA GLU A 397 13.96 -30.80 -9.25
C GLU A 397 14.96 -29.77 -8.69
N LEU A 398 14.49 -28.72 -8.02
CA LEU A 398 15.34 -27.73 -7.38
C LEU A 398 16.26 -28.34 -6.32
N ARG A 399 15.76 -29.31 -5.55
CA ARG A 399 16.56 -30.01 -4.54
C ARG A 399 17.64 -30.89 -5.15
N LYS A 400 17.40 -31.49 -6.32
CA LYS A 400 18.43 -32.22 -7.06
C LYS A 400 19.54 -31.26 -7.50
N LEU A 401 19.17 -30.15 -8.13
CA LEU A 401 20.13 -29.10 -8.53
C LEU A 401 20.98 -28.60 -7.35
N LEU A 402 20.38 -28.41 -6.17
CA LEU A 402 21.09 -28.00 -4.97
C LEU A 402 22.00 -29.10 -4.39
N ALA A 403 21.61 -30.37 -4.51
CA ALA A 403 22.41 -31.51 -4.05
C ALA A 403 23.64 -31.77 -4.93
N ASP A 404 23.57 -31.42 -6.21
CA ASP A 404 24.65 -31.57 -7.19
C ASP A 404 25.70 -30.44 -7.13
N LEU A 405 25.55 -29.48 -6.20
CA LEU A 405 26.49 -28.38 -6.05
C LEU A 405 27.86 -28.87 -5.55
N PRO A 406 28.98 -28.43 -6.17
CA PRO A 406 30.32 -28.73 -5.67
C PRO A 406 30.56 -28.19 -4.26
N SER A 407 31.33 -28.90 -3.43
CA SER A 407 31.63 -28.52 -2.05
C SER A 407 32.27 -27.13 -1.92
N GLU A 408 33.05 -26.72 -2.93
CA GLU A 408 33.77 -25.44 -2.96
C GLU A 408 32.84 -24.22 -2.98
N VAL A 409 31.57 -24.42 -3.37
CA VAL A 409 30.53 -23.38 -3.33
C VAL A 409 30.26 -22.95 -1.88
N PHE A 410 30.39 -23.87 -0.93
CA PHE A 410 30.09 -23.66 0.49
C PHE A 410 31.32 -23.27 1.33
N ASP A 411 32.53 -23.56 0.85
CA ASP A 411 33.77 -23.41 1.63
C ASP A 411 34.30 -21.96 1.72
N GLN A 412 33.74 -20.99 0.98
CA GLN A 412 34.13 -19.57 1.14
C GLN A 412 33.26 -18.85 2.17
N SER A 413 33.39 -19.24 3.43
CA SER A 413 32.94 -18.43 4.56
C SER A 413 34.13 -17.73 5.22
N VAL A 414 34.01 -16.40 5.36
CA VAL A 414 34.87 -15.51 6.18
C VAL A 414 36.28 -15.21 5.64
N SER A 415 36.39 -14.55 4.50
CA SER A 415 37.35 -13.43 4.40
C SER A 415 36.52 -12.14 4.46
N GLY A 416 36.43 -11.57 5.67
CA GLY A 416 35.71 -10.33 5.89
C GLY A 416 36.37 -9.22 5.06
N ASP A 417 35.64 -8.66 4.09
CA ASP A 417 35.92 -7.31 3.64
C ASP A 417 35.61 -6.37 4.83
N PRO A 418 36.60 -5.67 5.42
CA PRO A 418 36.38 -4.78 6.56
C PRO A 418 35.42 -3.63 6.23
N ARG A 419 35.09 -3.41 4.95
CA ARG A 419 34.20 -2.32 4.49
C ARG A 419 32.72 -2.58 4.70
N MET A 420 32.31 -3.76 5.17
CA MET A 420 30.92 -4.06 5.57
C MET A 420 30.64 -3.84 7.06
N LEU A 421 31.65 -3.53 7.89
CA LEU A 421 31.49 -3.27 9.33
C LEU A 421 31.25 -1.78 9.67
N SER A 422 31.10 -0.88 8.69
CA SER A 422 30.98 0.56 8.95
C SER A 422 29.57 1.06 9.30
N TYR A 423 28.57 0.19 9.42
CA TYR A 423 27.19 0.59 9.73
C TYR A 423 26.77 0.36 11.19
N VAL A 424 27.70 0.45 12.15
CA VAL A 424 27.34 0.70 13.56
C VAL A 424 28.43 1.53 14.23
N ASN A 425 28.56 2.81 13.85
CA ASN A 425 29.10 3.81 14.77
C ASN A 425 27.91 4.61 15.32
N CYS A 426 27.29 4.07 16.36
CA CYS A 426 26.47 4.86 17.25
C CYS A 426 27.38 5.94 17.86
N PRO A 427 27.11 7.25 17.71
CA PRO A 427 27.90 8.26 18.38
C PRO A 427 27.83 8.01 19.89
N GLN A 428 28.99 7.70 20.48
CA GLN A 428 29.16 7.67 21.93
C GLN A 428 28.67 9.01 22.50
N PRO A 429 27.86 9.02 23.57
CA PRO A 429 27.48 10.27 24.22
C PRO A 429 28.76 11.00 24.64
N SER A 430 28.94 12.22 24.15
CA SER A 430 29.96 13.12 24.68
C SER A 430 29.74 13.23 26.18
N THR A 431 30.77 12.87 26.95
CA THR A 431 30.84 12.97 28.41
C THR A 431 30.28 14.30 28.86
N VAL A 432 29.07 14.26 29.43
CA VAL A 432 28.49 15.39 30.15
C VAL A 432 29.41 15.67 31.33
N GLY A 433 29.93 16.89 31.36
CA GLY A 433 30.77 17.38 32.44
C GLY A 433 30.10 17.14 33.79
N THR A 434 30.89 16.59 34.70
CA THR A 434 30.60 16.42 36.12
C THR A 434 29.98 17.68 36.72
N THR A 435 28.71 17.61 37.08
CA THR A 435 28.10 18.50 38.08
C THR A 435 28.53 18.05 39.48
N PRO A 436 28.93 18.97 40.37
CA PRO A 436 29.31 18.60 41.73
C PRO A 436 28.08 18.22 42.56
N ALA A 437 28.25 17.24 43.44
CA ALA A 437 27.24 16.75 44.36
C ALA A 437 26.69 17.85 45.29
N PRO A 438 25.40 17.79 45.69
CA PRO A 438 24.86 18.70 46.68
C PRO A 438 25.45 18.41 48.07
N PRO A 439 25.63 19.42 48.94
CA PRO A 439 26.10 19.19 50.30
C PRO A 439 24.98 18.52 51.10
N ALA A 440 25.37 17.53 51.90
CA ALA A 440 24.49 16.89 52.86
C ALA A 440 24.10 17.86 53.98
N CYS A 441 22.79 18.00 54.20
CA CYS A 441 22.12 18.31 55.46
C CYS A 441 20.68 17.82 55.37
#